data_AF-A0A966N3I2-F1
#
_entry.id   AF-A0A966N3I2-F1
#
_cell.length_a   1.000
_cell.length_b   1.000
_cell.length_c   1.000
_cell.angle_alpha   90.00
_cell.angle_beta   90.00
_cell.angle_gamma   90.00
#
_symmetry.space_group_name_H-M   'P 1'
#
loop_
_entity.id
_entity.type
_entity.pdbx_description
1 polymer ?
#
loop_
_entity_poly.entity_id
_entity_poly.type
_entity_poly.pdbx_seq_one_letter_code
_entity_poly.pdbx_strand_id
1 'polypeptide(L)'
;AAAQLRAQFEAQLVRGESTLDAVNGAALPSRAVWLTSEPLDTASVDFVRGFGVTNVVVVGSAVQAYGPETNPNRPYALTSPTAGVVLGLADQRYATLLDEPTGTAHESAAALTAEVIAQRYEVAASFVGSAALSNRQVVLSSATGVPREPLIAALALRYLRSAPQISVVRVTDLAPTLEGLPTISPPQVPLIDVAKIQASTNAARESIAAIGDTLRDADDVVARWIELLDVANDTSLTAEQRQTYLGTVLDGVADVRNAVALPRNSYTFGSRESQLRITLTNTSEYPLTLQLRVASAANKMTFTPNVIDVQLAARGQRELFVYATARSNGLLTVELVLTTPSGVVLDSQNVRVRVNAIAGLGRGVSVVFLALLTLWWIIHLRRNHRKKKTRQHPALRSSP
;
A
#
# COMPACT_ATOMS: atom_id res chain seq x y z
N ALA A 1 -13.05 10.33 -19.58
CA ALA A 1 -12.44 11.60 -20.03
C ALA A 1 -11.31 12.07 -19.10
N ALA A 2 -11.58 12.18 -17.79
CA ALA A 2 -10.67 12.58 -16.71
C ALA A 2 -9.20 12.10 -16.81
N ALA A 3 -9.00 10.79 -17.03
CA ALA A 3 -7.69 10.16 -17.00
C ALA A 3 -6.86 10.33 -18.29
N GLN A 4 -7.31 11.13 -19.26
CA GLN A 4 -6.67 11.31 -20.57
C GLN A 4 -6.46 10.02 -21.40
N LEU A 5 -7.18 8.94 -21.08
CA LEU A 5 -7.06 7.63 -21.72
C LEU A 5 -7.85 7.49 -23.03
N ARG A 6 -8.01 8.58 -23.81
CA ARG A 6 -8.88 8.57 -25.00
C ARG A 6 -8.41 7.55 -26.05
N ALA A 7 -7.11 7.52 -26.34
CA ALA A 7 -6.54 6.61 -27.33
C ALA A 7 -6.68 5.14 -26.90
N GLN A 8 -6.48 4.86 -25.61
CA GLN A 8 -6.64 3.51 -25.05
C GLN A 8 -8.11 3.07 -25.12
N PHE A 9 -9.03 3.95 -24.76
CA PHE A 9 -10.47 3.70 -24.88
C PHE A 9 -10.87 3.41 -26.33
N GLU A 10 -10.41 4.24 -27.27
CA GLU A 10 -10.66 4.05 -28.71
C GLU A 10 -10.13 2.69 -29.20
N ALA A 11 -8.91 2.33 -28.82
CA ALA A 11 -8.31 1.05 -29.18
C ALA A 11 -9.12 -0.15 -28.64
N GLN A 12 -9.64 -0.06 -27.41
CA GLN A 12 -10.50 -1.11 -26.84
C GLN A 12 -11.88 -1.15 -27.51
N LEU A 13 -12.46 0.01 -27.81
CA LEU A 13 -13.73 0.10 -28.51
C LEU A 13 -13.66 -0.57 -29.90
N VAL A 14 -12.66 -0.20 -30.70
CA VAL A 14 -12.44 -0.77 -32.04
C VAL A 14 -12.15 -2.27 -31.97
N ARG A 15 -11.37 -2.71 -30.98
CA ARG A 15 -11.12 -4.15 -30.75
C ARG A 15 -12.41 -4.90 -30.41
N GLY A 16 -13.23 -4.34 -29.55
CA GLY A 16 -14.54 -4.91 -29.17
C GLY A 16 -15.45 -5.05 -30.37
N GLU A 17 -15.55 -4.03 -31.21
CA GLU A 17 -16.33 -4.06 -32.46
C GLU A 17 -15.81 -5.12 -33.42
N SER A 18 -14.51 -5.15 -33.70
CA SER A 18 -13.92 -6.17 -34.58
C SER A 18 -14.19 -7.59 -34.07
N THR A 19 -14.17 -7.77 -32.75
CA THR A 19 -14.47 -9.07 -32.13
C THR A 19 -15.94 -9.43 -32.32
N LEU A 20 -16.86 -8.49 -32.08
CA LEU A 20 -18.30 -8.70 -32.26
C LEU A 20 -18.68 -8.93 -33.72
N ASP A 21 -18.08 -8.19 -34.66
CA ASP A 21 -18.29 -8.35 -36.10
C ASP A 21 -17.95 -9.76 -36.58
N ALA A 22 -16.92 -10.39 -36.00
CA ALA A 22 -16.49 -11.74 -36.36
C ALA A 22 -17.51 -12.82 -35.97
N VAL A 23 -18.40 -12.56 -35.00
CA VAL A 23 -19.38 -13.54 -34.47
C VAL A 23 -20.85 -13.16 -34.74
N ASN A 24 -21.20 -11.88 -34.87
CA ASN A 24 -22.60 -11.43 -35.01
C ASN A 24 -23.17 -11.51 -36.44
N GLY A 25 -22.37 -11.95 -37.43
CA GLY A 25 -22.84 -12.14 -38.80
C GLY A 25 -23.29 -10.81 -39.44
N ALA A 26 -24.54 -10.75 -39.93
CA ALA A 26 -25.07 -9.57 -40.61
C ALA A 26 -25.51 -8.43 -39.66
N ALA A 27 -25.54 -8.66 -38.35
CA ALA A 27 -25.92 -7.65 -37.36
C ALA A 27 -24.68 -6.82 -36.97
N LEU A 28 -24.56 -5.62 -37.54
CA LEU A 28 -23.46 -4.71 -37.22
C LEU A 28 -23.63 -4.09 -35.82
N PRO A 29 -22.57 -4.00 -35.01
CA PRO A 29 -22.56 -3.26 -33.76
C PRO A 29 -22.83 -1.78 -34.03
N SER A 30 -23.57 -1.14 -33.12
CA SER A 30 -23.89 0.28 -33.20
C SER A 30 -23.37 1.00 -31.96
N ARG A 31 -22.67 2.12 -32.18
CA ARG A 31 -22.23 3.04 -31.12
C ARG A 31 -23.34 4.00 -30.67
N ALA A 32 -24.54 3.92 -31.24
CA ALA A 32 -25.57 4.94 -31.03
C ALA A 32 -26.03 5.06 -29.58
N VAL A 33 -25.92 3.99 -28.79
CA VAL A 33 -26.44 3.91 -27.42
C VAL A 33 -25.30 3.61 -26.44
N TRP A 34 -25.26 4.35 -25.33
CA TRP A 34 -24.38 4.09 -24.20
C TRP A 34 -25.20 3.77 -22.95
N LEU A 35 -25.00 2.59 -22.37
CA LEU A 35 -25.63 2.18 -21.10
C LEU A 35 -24.63 2.37 -19.97
N THR A 36 -25.05 3.00 -18.87
CA THR A 36 -24.14 3.30 -17.75
C THR A 36 -24.87 3.22 -16.40
N SER A 37 -24.15 2.74 -15.38
CA SER A 37 -24.55 2.84 -13.97
C SER A 37 -23.84 4.00 -13.24
N GLU A 38 -23.10 4.82 -13.97
CA GLU A 38 -22.35 5.97 -13.48
C GLU A 38 -22.89 7.26 -14.15
N PRO A 39 -22.98 8.38 -13.42
CA PRO A 39 -23.39 9.66 -13.99
C PRO A 39 -22.34 10.19 -14.98
N LEU A 40 -22.80 10.87 -16.03
CA LEU A 40 -21.94 11.54 -17.01
C LEU A 40 -21.82 13.03 -16.66
N ASP A 41 -20.61 13.47 -16.35
CA ASP A 41 -20.26 14.88 -16.30
C ASP A 41 -20.12 15.49 -17.71
N THR A 42 -19.89 16.81 -17.76
CA THR A 42 -19.71 17.56 -19.01
C THR A 42 -18.64 16.94 -19.93
N ALA A 43 -17.49 16.58 -19.36
CA ALA A 43 -16.39 16.00 -20.13
C ALA A 43 -16.73 14.60 -20.67
N SER A 44 -17.51 13.82 -19.92
CA SER A 44 -17.97 12.50 -20.34
C SER A 44 -19.01 12.58 -21.44
N VAL A 45 -19.92 13.57 -21.41
CA VAL A 45 -20.87 13.83 -22.51
C VAL A 45 -20.12 14.14 -23.81
N ASP A 46 -19.16 15.06 -23.77
CA ASP A 46 -18.32 15.40 -24.93
C ASP A 46 -17.55 14.17 -25.45
N PHE A 47 -17.02 13.37 -24.52
CA PHE A 47 -16.25 12.18 -24.81
C PHE A 47 -17.08 11.12 -25.53
N VAL A 48 -18.22 10.70 -24.97
CA VAL A 48 -19.07 9.67 -25.59
C VAL A 48 -19.65 10.17 -26.90
N ARG A 49 -20.05 11.46 -26.97
CA ARG A 49 -20.53 12.06 -28.22
C ARG A 49 -19.47 12.01 -29.32
N GLY A 50 -18.20 12.27 -28.97
CA GLY A 50 -17.07 12.19 -29.87
C GLY A 50 -16.82 10.80 -30.46
N PHE A 51 -17.37 9.73 -29.86
CA PHE A 51 -17.34 8.38 -30.40
C PHE A 51 -18.59 7.97 -31.18
N GLY A 52 -19.54 8.89 -31.38
CA GLY A 52 -20.78 8.65 -32.14
C GLY A 52 -21.99 8.25 -31.30
N VAL A 53 -21.88 8.27 -29.96
CA VAL A 53 -23.02 8.06 -29.08
C VAL A 53 -24.03 9.19 -29.28
N THR A 54 -25.31 8.82 -29.36
CA THR A 54 -26.43 9.76 -29.53
C THR A 54 -27.43 9.67 -28.39
N ASN A 55 -27.57 8.46 -27.82
CA ASN A 55 -28.49 8.14 -26.75
C ASN A 55 -27.68 7.57 -25.57
N VAL A 56 -27.97 8.03 -24.36
CA VAL A 56 -27.41 7.53 -23.12
C VAL A 56 -28.55 7.02 -22.24
N VAL A 57 -28.38 5.83 -21.69
CA VAL A 57 -29.31 5.26 -20.71
C VAL A 57 -28.58 5.12 -19.39
N VAL A 58 -29.06 5.82 -18.37
CA VAL A 58 -28.52 5.73 -17.00
C VAL A 58 -29.41 4.81 -16.17
N VAL A 59 -28.78 3.89 -15.44
CA VAL A 59 -29.46 2.91 -14.59
C VAL A 59 -29.02 3.03 -13.14
N GLY A 60 -29.77 2.40 -12.23
CA GLY A 60 -29.38 2.27 -10.83
C GLY A 60 -29.43 3.57 -10.03
N SER A 61 -28.55 3.69 -9.04
CA SER A 61 -28.46 4.86 -8.16
C SER A 61 -27.99 6.12 -8.88
N ALA A 62 -27.25 6.00 -9.98
CA ALA A 62 -26.76 7.13 -10.77
C ALA A 62 -27.86 8.02 -11.34
N VAL A 63 -29.09 7.52 -11.49
CA VAL A 63 -30.25 8.32 -11.89
C VAL A 63 -30.46 9.52 -10.95
N GLN A 64 -30.20 9.35 -9.66
CA GLN A 64 -30.40 10.40 -8.64
C GLN A 64 -29.45 11.59 -8.82
N ALA A 65 -28.29 11.40 -9.46
CA ALA A 65 -27.33 12.47 -9.72
C ALA A 65 -27.89 13.57 -10.65
N TYR A 66 -28.91 13.23 -11.45
CA TYR A 66 -29.59 14.15 -12.36
C TYR A 66 -30.68 14.98 -11.66
N GLY A 67 -30.91 14.77 -10.36
CA GLY A 67 -31.79 15.59 -9.54
C GLY A 67 -33.15 14.93 -9.27
N PRO A 68 -33.78 15.29 -8.12
CA PRO A 68 -34.99 14.63 -7.62
C PRO A 68 -36.25 14.91 -8.46
N GLU A 69 -36.26 16.01 -9.22
CA GLU A 69 -37.39 16.43 -10.06
C GLU A 69 -37.37 15.76 -11.45
N THR A 70 -36.43 14.84 -11.69
CA THR A 70 -36.38 14.09 -12.94
C THR A 70 -37.52 13.08 -13.01
N ASN A 71 -38.06 12.90 -14.21
CA ASN A 71 -39.16 11.99 -14.47
C ASN A 71 -38.64 10.88 -15.39
N PRO A 72 -38.48 9.64 -14.90
CA PRO A 72 -37.91 8.54 -15.69
C PRO A 72 -38.80 8.11 -16.87
N ASN A 73 -40.03 8.60 -16.93
CA ASN A 73 -40.98 8.27 -18.00
C ASN A 73 -40.85 9.19 -19.23
N ARG A 74 -39.78 9.96 -19.36
CA ARG A 74 -39.52 10.79 -20.55
C ARG A 74 -38.01 10.95 -20.84
N PRO A 75 -37.63 11.23 -22.08
CA PRO A 75 -36.25 11.60 -22.41
C PRO A 75 -35.91 13.02 -21.97
N TYR A 76 -34.62 13.31 -21.86
CA TYR A 76 -34.05 14.63 -21.65
C TYR A 76 -32.96 14.94 -22.67
N ALA A 77 -32.74 16.22 -22.97
CA ALA A 77 -31.54 16.66 -23.67
C ALA A 77 -30.43 16.92 -22.65
N LEU A 78 -29.45 16.02 -22.55
CA LEU A 78 -28.28 16.20 -21.72
C LEU A 78 -27.21 16.94 -22.52
N THR A 79 -26.98 18.21 -22.19
CA THR A 79 -26.15 19.11 -23.00
C THR A 79 -24.93 19.62 -22.26
N SER A 80 -23.77 19.49 -22.87
CA SER A 80 -22.56 20.24 -22.51
C SER A 80 -22.49 21.55 -23.33
N PRO A 81 -21.48 22.40 -23.11
CA PRO A 81 -21.24 23.56 -23.98
C PRO A 81 -20.92 23.21 -25.44
N THR A 82 -20.49 21.98 -25.74
CA THR A 82 -19.99 21.61 -27.09
C THR A 82 -20.72 20.44 -27.74
N ALA A 83 -21.52 19.70 -26.98
CA ALA A 83 -22.18 18.47 -27.39
C ALA A 83 -23.51 18.26 -26.66
N GLY A 84 -24.30 17.31 -27.16
CA GLY A 84 -25.48 16.84 -26.46
C GLY A 84 -25.85 15.42 -26.86
N VAL A 85 -26.53 14.74 -25.95
CA VAL A 85 -27.05 13.38 -26.10
C VAL A 85 -28.47 13.30 -25.55
N VAL A 86 -29.28 12.42 -26.11
CA VAL A 86 -30.59 12.06 -25.55
C VAL A 86 -30.36 11.22 -24.31
N LEU A 87 -30.89 11.64 -23.17
CA LEU A 87 -30.77 10.94 -21.90
C LEU A 87 -32.08 10.23 -21.55
N GLY A 88 -32.01 8.91 -21.42
CA GLY A 88 -33.03 8.08 -20.78
C GLY A 88 -32.61 7.72 -19.36
N LEU A 89 -33.54 7.84 -18.42
CA LEU A 89 -33.33 7.45 -17.03
C LEU A 89 -34.18 6.22 -16.73
N ALA A 90 -33.56 5.15 -16.21
CA ALA A 90 -34.30 3.97 -15.78
C ALA A 90 -35.16 4.30 -14.56
N ASP A 91 -36.40 3.81 -14.56
CA ASP A 91 -37.29 3.95 -13.41
C ASP A 91 -36.90 2.93 -12.34
N GLN A 92 -36.48 3.43 -11.17
CA GLN A 92 -36.02 2.60 -10.05
C GLN A 92 -37.12 1.64 -9.53
N ARG A 93 -38.40 1.98 -9.75
CA ARG A 93 -39.51 1.10 -9.36
C ARG A 93 -39.49 -0.23 -10.14
N TYR A 94 -39.18 -0.17 -11.43
CA TYR A 94 -39.07 -1.37 -12.25
C TYR A 94 -37.79 -2.15 -11.94
N ALA A 95 -36.73 -1.46 -11.53
CA ALA A 95 -35.52 -2.10 -11.04
C ALA A 95 -35.80 -2.99 -9.82
N THR A 96 -36.55 -2.49 -8.82
CA THR A 96 -36.96 -3.29 -7.66
C THR A 96 -37.74 -4.54 -8.08
N LEU A 97 -38.71 -4.42 -8.99
CA LEU A 97 -39.48 -5.58 -9.46
C LEU A 97 -38.64 -6.62 -10.23
N LEU A 98 -37.54 -6.19 -10.85
CA LEU A 98 -36.60 -7.07 -11.55
C LEU A 98 -35.58 -7.72 -10.60
N ASP A 99 -35.18 -7.04 -9.54
CA ASP A 99 -34.16 -7.50 -8.59
C ASP A 99 -34.73 -8.23 -7.37
N GLU A 100 -36.00 -8.00 -7.06
CA GLU A 100 -36.75 -8.63 -5.97
C GLU A 100 -37.99 -9.34 -6.53
N PRO A 101 -37.82 -10.54 -7.13
CA PRO A 101 -38.92 -11.27 -7.76
C PRO A 101 -40.03 -11.62 -6.76
N THR A 102 -41.27 -11.43 -7.18
CA THR A 102 -42.44 -11.97 -6.50
C THR A 102 -42.79 -13.34 -7.07
N GLY A 103 -42.64 -14.38 -6.26
CA GLY A 103 -42.98 -15.76 -6.63
C GLY A 103 -42.13 -16.31 -7.77
N THR A 104 -42.78 -16.85 -8.80
CA THR A 104 -42.14 -17.42 -9.99
C THR A 104 -41.74 -16.34 -11.00
N ALA A 105 -40.84 -16.67 -11.93
CA ALA A 105 -40.46 -15.76 -13.01
C ALA A 105 -41.66 -15.31 -13.88
N HIS A 106 -42.67 -16.17 -14.04
CA HIS A 106 -43.91 -15.83 -14.73
C HIS A 106 -44.75 -14.82 -13.95
N GLU A 107 -44.90 -15.00 -12.64
CA GLU A 107 -45.65 -14.09 -11.77
C GLU A 107 -44.97 -12.72 -11.70
N SER A 108 -43.65 -12.69 -11.51
CA SER A 108 -42.87 -11.45 -11.52
C SER A 108 -42.95 -10.72 -12.87
N ALA A 109 -42.83 -11.45 -13.98
CA ALA A 109 -42.94 -10.86 -15.32
C ALA A 109 -44.36 -10.32 -15.61
N ALA A 110 -45.39 -11.03 -15.16
CA ALA A 110 -46.78 -10.59 -15.26
C ALA A 110 -47.03 -9.34 -14.42
N ALA A 111 -46.51 -9.30 -13.18
CA ALA A 111 -46.60 -8.15 -12.29
C ALA A 111 -45.89 -6.93 -12.89
N LEU A 112 -44.66 -7.10 -13.40
CA LEU A 112 -43.91 -6.03 -14.07
C LEU A 112 -44.67 -5.48 -15.28
N THR A 113 -45.24 -6.37 -16.11
CA THR A 113 -46.02 -5.97 -17.29
C THR A 113 -47.30 -5.24 -16.89
N ALA A 114 -48.01 -5.73 -15.88
CA ALA A 114 -49.20 -5.08 -15.35
C ALA A 114 -48.88 -3.68 -14.84
N GLU A 115 -47.74 -3.49 -14.17
CA GLU A 115 -47.29 -2.20 -13.66
C GLU A 115 -46.95 -1.19 -14.78
N VAL A 116 -46.33 -1.65 -15.87
CA VAL A 116 -46.11 -0.80 -17.06
C VAL A 116 -47.43 -0.38 -17.70
N ILE A 117 -48.38 -1.32 -17.81
CA ILE A 117 -49.70 -1.03 -18.36
C ILE A 117 -50.48 -0.06 -17.45
N ALA A 118 -50.45 -0.27 -16.14
CA ALA A 118 -51.09 0.60 -15.15
C ALA A 118 -50.53 2.02 -15.23
N GLN A 119 -49.20 2.17 -15.23
CA GLN A 119 -48.55 3.48 -15.36
C GLN A 119 -48.97 4.20 -16.65
N ARG A 120 -49.06 3.47 -17.78
CA ARG A 120 -49.56 4.05 -19.03
C ARG A 120 -50.99 4.57 -18.89
N TYR A 121 -51.88 3.82 -18.24
CA TYR A 121 -53.26 4.25 -18.00
C TYR A 121 -53.31 5.51 -17.13
N GLU A 122 -52.50 5.60 -16.08
CA GLU A 122 -52.40 6.80 -15.23
C GLU A 122 -51.94 8.02 -16.03
N VAL A 123 -50.91 7.87 -16.87
CA VAL A 123 -50.43 8.96 -17.74
C VAL A 123 -51.52 9.39 -18.73
N ALA A 124 -52.24 8.43 -19.32
CA ALA A 124 -53.33 8.70 -20.25
C ALA A 124 -54.53 9.39 -19.57
N ALA A 125 -54.77 9.10 -18.29
CA ALA A 125 -55.83 9.70 -17.47
C ALA A 125 -55.43 11.04 -16.83
N SER A 126 -54.18 11.48 -17.01
CA SER A 126 -53.71 12.77 -16.52
C SER A 126 -54.44 13.94 -17.19
N PHE A 127 -54.30 15.15 -16.65
CA PHE A 127 -54.88 16.37 -17.22
C PHE A 127 -54.50 16.62 -18.69
N VAL A 128 -53.31 16.16 -19.11
CA VAL A 128 -52.82 16.27 -20.50
C VAL A 128 -53.45 15.21 -21.43
N GLY A 129 -54.04 14.16 -20.86
CA GLY A 129 -54.76 13.12 -21.59
C GLY A 129 -53.83 12.20 -22.41
N SER A 130 -54.39 11.55 -23.44
CA SER A 130 -53.65 10.64 -24.32
C SER A 130 -52.52 11.33 -25.10
N ALA A 131 -52.58 12.64 -25.29
CA ALA A 131 -51.50 13.42 -25.90
C ALA A 131 -50.21 13.37 -25.06
N ALA A 132 -50.30 13.13 -23.75
CA ALA A 132 -49.13 12.95 -22.90
C ALA A 132 -48.29 11.75 -23.33
N LEU A 133 -48.90 10.72 -23.94
CA LEU A 133 -48.22 9.48 -24.29
C LEU A 133 -47.23 9.63 -25.45
N SER A 134 -47.38 10.65 -26.31
CA SER A 134 -46.53 10.78 -27.52
C SER A 134 -45.05 11.01 -27.19
N ASN A 135 -44.77 11.58 -26.01
CA ASN A 135 -43.42 11.96 -25.59
C ASN A 135 -42.98 11.16 -24.36
N ARG A 136 -43.64 10.03 -24.07
CA ARG A 136 -43.37 9.19 -22.91
C ARG A 136 -42.69 7.91 -23.34
N GLN A 137 -41.59 7.61 -22.66
CA GLN A 137 -40.82 6.40 -22.84
C GLN A 137 -40.43 5.88 -21.48
N VAL A 138 -40.38 4.56 -21.33
CA VAL A 138 -39.98 3.92 -20.09
C VAL A 138 -38.80 3.02 -20.41
N VAL A 139 -37.73 3.17 -19.65
CA VAL A 139 -36.59 2.25 -19.67
C VAL A 139 -36.75 1.25 -18.55
N LEU A 140 -36.81 -0.03 -18.91
CA LEU A 140 -36.83 -1.15 -17.96
C LEU A 140 -35.42 -1.68 -17.77
N SER A 141 -34.91 -1.62 -16.55
CA SER A 141 -33.59 -2.12 -16.17
C SER A 141 -33.60 -2.55 -14.71
N SER A 142 -32.75 -3.53 -14.35
CA SER A 142 -32.41 -3.77 -12.95
C SER A 142 -31.54 -2.62 -12.40
N ALA A 143 -31.32 -2.61 -11.09
CA ALA A 143 -30.51 -1.60 -10.41
C ALA A 143 -29.04 -1.63 -10.86
N THR A 144 -28.54 -2.80 -11.28
CA THR A 144 -27.17 -3.00 -11.76
C THR A 144 -27.06 -3.02 -13.29
N GLY A 145 -28.19 -2.95 -14.01
CA GLY A 145 -28.25 -3.19 -15.46
C GLY A 145 -28.24 -4.68 -15.86
N VAL A 146 -27.96 -5.59 -14.92
CA VAL A 146 -28.05 -7.04 -15.13
C VAL A 146 -29.10 -7.61 -14.16
N PRO A 147 -30.24 -8.15 -14.65
CA PRO A 147 -31.26 -8.71 -13.77
C PRO A 147 -30.75 -9.98 -13.10
N ARG A 148 -31.08 -10.17 -11.81
CA ARG A 148 -30.71 -11.38 -11.05
C ARG A 148 -31.27 -12.66 -11.66
N GLU A 149 -32.50 -12.59 -12.16
CA GLU A 149 -33.19 -13.68 -12.86
C GLU A 149 -33.53 -13.25 -14.30
N PRO A 150 -32.70 -13.60 -15.29
CA PRO A 150 -32.90 -13.19 -16.69
C PRO A 150 -34.22 -13.64 -17.31
N LEU A 151 -34.82 -14.74 -16.81
CA LEU A 151 -36.08 -15.26 -17.34
C LEU A 151 -37.23 -14.26 -17.14
N ILE A 152 -37.23 -13.46 -16.07
CA ILE A 152 -38.24 -12.43 -15.82
C ILE A 152 -38.25 -11.40 -16.94
N ALA A 153 -37.08 -10.88 -17.31
CA ALA A 153 -36.95 -9.88 -18.37
C ALA A 153 -37.40 -10.44 -19.73
N ALA A 154 -37.03 -11.70 -20.04
CA ALA A 154 -37.45 -12.36 -21.28
C ALA A 154 -38.97 -12.56 -21.37
N LEU A 155 -39.60 -13.00 -20.28
CA LEU A 155 -41.05 -13.18 -20.20
C LEU A 155 -41.80 -11.85 -20.22
N ALA A 156 -41.32 -10.84 -19.49
CA ALA A 156 -41.92 -9.51 -19.48
C ALA A 156 -41.86 -8.86 -20.88
N LEU A 157 -40.72 -8.99 -21.59
CA LEU A 157 -40.60 -8.56 -22.96
C LEU A 157 -41.63 -9.24 -23.88
N ARG A 158 -41.85 -10.55 -23.71
CA ARG A 158 -42.87 -11.29 -24.46
C ARG A 158 -44.27 -10.77 -24.16
N TYR A 159 -44.61 -10.54 -22.89
CA TYR A 159 -45.92 -10.02 -22.50
C TYR A 159 -46.14 -8.58 -22.99
N LEU A 160 -45.15 -7.71 -22.87
CA LEU A 160 -45.20 -6.33 -23.36
C LEU A 160 -45.38 -6.26 -24.88
N ARG A 161 -44.70 -7.13 -25.65
CA ARG A 161 -44.91 -7.23 -27.10
C ARG A 161 -46.31 -7.71 -27.49
N SER A 162 -46.98 -8.46 -26.61
CA SER A 162 -48.37 -8.90 -26.83
C SER A 162 -49.42 -7.90 -26.36
N ALA A 163 -49.03 -6.84 -25.64
CA ALA A 163 -49.93 -5.81 -25.15
C ALA A 163 -50.19 -4.75 -26.24
N PRO A 164 -51.41 -4.62 -26.78
CA PRO A 164 -51.68 -3.73 -27.92
C PRO A 164 -51.52 -2.23 -27.57
N GLN A 165 -51.58 -1.89 -26.27
CA GLN A 165 -51.40 -0.52 -25.79
C GLN A 165 -49.93 -0.08 -25.63
N ILE A 166 -48.95 -1.00 -25.73
CA ILE A 166 -47.52 -0.70 -25.56
C ILE A 166 -46.78 -0.97 -26.86
N SER A 167 -45.88 -0.05 -27.24
CA SER A 167 -44.92 -0.29 -28.31
C SER A 167 -43.55 -0.55 -27.70
N VAL A 168 -42.99 -1.73 -27.98
CA VAL A 168 -41.63 -2.07 -27.58
C VAL A 168 -40.70 -1.77 -28.75
N VAL A 169 -39.83 -0.78 -28.57
CA VAL A 169 -38.82 -0.38 -29.56
C VAL A 169 -37.42 -0.70 -29.06
N ARG A 170 -36.45 -0.86 -29.96
CA ARG A 170 -35.05 -0.97 -29.54
C ARG A 170 -34.55 0.42 -29.17
N VAL A 171 -33.65 0.50 -28.20
CA VAL A 171 -33.04 1.78 -27.78
C VAL A 171 -32.28 2.43 -28.95
N THR A 172 -31.75 1.63 -29.88
CA THR A 172 -31.10 2.10 -31.12
C THR A 172 -32.06 2.72 -32.13
N ASP A 173 -33.36 2.43 -32.03
CA ASP A 173 -34.39 2.99 -32.92
C ASP A 173 -34.94 4.32 -32.37
N LEU A 174 -34.49 4.75 -31.18
CA LEU A 174 -34.86 6.05 -30.61
C LEU A 174 -34.23 7.18 -31.44
N ALA A 175 -35.05 8.18 -31.77
CA ALA A 175 -34.62 9.31 -32.57
C ALA A 175 -33.49 10.08 -31.85
N PRO A 176 -32.32 10.28 -32.49
CA PRO A 176 -31.18 10.97 -31.88
C PRO A 176 -31.36 12.50 -31.94
N THR A 177 -32.56 12.99 -31.65
CA THR A 177 -32.89 14.42 -31.69
C THR A 177 -33.03 14.98 -30.28
N LEU A 178 -32.42 16.15 -30.06
CA LEU A 178 -32.56 16.92 -28.82
C LEU A 178 -33.76 17.87 -28.88
N GLU A 179 -34.33 18.07 -30.07
CA GLU A 179 -35.41 19.02 -30.29
C GLU A 179 -36.69 18.57 -29.57
N GLY A 180 -37.33 19.51 -28.88
CA GLY A 180 -38.54 19.24 -28.10
C GLY A 180 -38.31 18.49 -26.77
N LEU A 181 -37.06 18.14 -26.43
CA LEU A 181 -36.72 17.53 -25.16
C LEU A 181 -36.45 18.58 -24.07
N PRO A 182 -36.85 18.33 -22.82
CA PRO A 182 -36.44 19.16 -21.69
C PRO A 182 -34.92 19.04 -21.48
N THR A 183 -34.25 20.19 -21.36
CA THR A 183 -32.80 20.24 -21.13
C THR A 183 -32.46 19.91 -19.69
N ILE A 184 -31.36 19.18 -19.51
CA ILE A 184 -30.75 18.91 -18.21
C ILE A 184 -29.23 19.11 -18.29
N SER A 185 -28.67 19.73 -17.25
CA SER A 185 -27.23 19.94 -17.15
C SER A 185 -26.54 18.67 -16.64
N PRO A 186 -25.35 18.32 -17.17
CA PRO A 186 -24.53 17.24 -16.63
C PRO A 186 -24.20 17.47 -15.14
N PRO A 187 -24.36 16.46 -14.27
CA PRO A 187 -23.94 16.55 -12.88
C PRO A 187 -22.43 16.75 -12.76
N GLN A 188 -22.00 17.27 -11.62
CA GLN A 188 -20.59 17.28 -11.25
C GLN A 188 -20.22 15.90 -10.70
N VAL A 189 -19.26 15.24 -11.33
CA VAL A 189 -18.74 13.95 -10.88
C VAL A 189 -17.34 14.17 -10.32
N PRO A 190 -17.06 13.79 -9.05
CA PRO A 190 -15.73 13.94 -8.49
C PRO A 190 -14.67 13.22 -9.34
N LEU A 191 -13.63 13.96 -9.71
CA LEU A 191 -12.53 13.38 -10.48
C LEU A 191 -11.70 12.47 -9.59
N ILE A 192 -11.55 11.21 -9.97
CA ILE A 192 -10.64 10.28 -9.30
C ILE A 192 -9.27 10.37 -9.99
N ASP A 193 -8.27 10.82 -9.24
CA ASP A 193 -6.87 10.87 -9.71
C ASP A 193 -6.21 9.49 -9.55
N VAL A 194 -6.44 8.63 -10.54
CA VAL A 194 -5.89 7.26 -10.57
C VAL A 194 -4.36 7.27 -10.57
N ALA A 195 -3.73 8.26 -11.21
CA ALA A 195 -2.27 8.36 -11.25
C ALA A 195 -1.69 8.64 -9.86
N LYS A 196 -2.32 9.54 -9.10
CA LYS A 196 -1.95 9.79 -7.70
C LYS A 196 -2.17 8.57 -6.82
N ILE A 197 -3.30 7.87 -6.96
CA ILE A 197 -3.57 6.63 -6.21
C ILE A 197 -2.45 5.61 -6.45
N GLN A 198 -2.11 5.37 -7.72
CA GLN A 198 -1.05 4.44 -8.10
C GLN A 198 0.32 4.86 -7.56
N ALA A 199 0.65 6.14 -7.60
CA ALA A 199 1.92 6.65 -7.06
C ALA A 199 2.02 6.40 -5.56
N SER A 200 0.94 6.64 -4.81
CA SER A 200 0.89 6.41 -3.37
C SER A 200 0.99 4.93 -3.01
N THR A 201 0.29 4.03 -3.72
CA THR A 201 0.37 2.59 -3.46
C THR A 201 1.70 1.98 -3.88
N ASN A 202 2.33 2.49 -4.95
CA ASN A 202 3.69 2.09 -5.34
C ASN A 202 4.72 2.50 -4.28
N ALA A 203 4.66 3.73 -3.76
CA ALA A 203 5.55 4.18 -2.70
C ALA A 203 5.40 3.37 -1.40
N ALA A 204 4.17 2.98 -1.05
CA ALA A 204 3.92 2.09 0.08
C ALA A 204 4.48 0.67 -0.17
N ARG A 205 4.33 0.14 -1.39
CA ARG A 205 4.91 -1.16 -1.79
C ARG A 205 6.44 -1.16 -1.71
N GLU A 206 7.08 -0.07 -2.13
CA GLU A 206 8.53 0.11 -1.98
C GLU A 206 8.95 0.12 -0.50
N SER A 207 8.14 0.76 0.36
CA SER A 207 8.40 0.80 1.80
C SER A 207 8.28 -0.58 2.46
N ILE A 208 7.31 -1.41 2.04
CA ILE A 208 7.20 -2.81 2.46
C ILE A 208 8.43 -3.59 1.98
N ALA A 209 8.80 -3.47 0.70
CA ALA A 209 9.93 -4.20 0.12
C ALA A 209 11.25 -3.86 0.84
N ALA A 210 11.42 -2.62 1.29
CA ALA A 210 12.61 -2.17 2.00
C ALA A 210 12.82 -2.84 3.36
N ILE A 211 11.77 -3.42 3.98
CA ILE A 211 11.85 -4.09 5.28
C ILE A 211 11.44 -5.56 5.24
N GLY A 212 10.95 -6.07 4.10
CA GLY A 212 10.31 -7.38 4.02
C GLY A 212 11.21 -8.54 4.43
N ASP A 213 12.52 -8.43 4.15
CA ASP A 213 13.55 -9.40 4.54
C ASP A 213 13.96 -9.33 6.02
N THR A 214 13.53 -8.29 6.72
CA THR A 214 13.80 -8.09 8.16
C THR A 214 12.82 -8.88 9.01
N LEU A 215 11.60 -9.08 8.52
CA LEU A 215 10.60 -9.88 9.20
C LEU A 215 10.95 -11.37 9.05
N ARG A 216 10.98 -12.09 10.17
CA ARG A 216 11.09 -13.56 10.15
C ARG A 216 9.68 -14.14 10.15
N ASP A 217 9.45 -15.18 9.35
CA ASP A 217 8.12 -15.78 9.20
C ASP A 217 7.08 -14.75 8.68
N ALA A 218 7.53 -13.90 7.75
CA ALA A 218 6.88 -12.66 7.32
C ALA A 218 5.71 -12.83 6.35
N ASP A 219 5.54 -14.03 5.77
CA ASP A 219 4.71 -14.23 4.58
C ASP A 219 3.27 -13.77 4.82
N ASP A 220 2.70 -14.09 5.98
CA ASP A 220 1.33 -13.71 6.32
C ASP A 220 1.19 -12.19 6.54
N VAL A 221 2.18 -11.55 7.18
CA VAL A 221 2.14 -10.10 7.50
C VAL A 221 2.32 -9.27 6.23
N VAL A 222 3.30 -9.62 5.41
CA VAL A 222 3.58 -8.94 4.14
C VAL A 222 2.41 -9.16 3.18
N ALA A 223 1.87 -10.38 3.07
CA ALA A 223 0.68 -10.65 2.26
C ALA A 223 -0.52 -9.80 2.70
N ARG A 224 -0.75 -9.68 4.02
CA ARG A 224 -1.80 -8.83 4.58
C ARG A 224 -1.62 -7.36 4.20
N TRP A 225 -0.41 -6.81 4.26
CA TRP A 225 -0.16 -5.43 3.83
C TRP A 225 -0.37 -5.24 2.32
N ILE A 226 0.03 -6.21 1.50
CA ILE A 226 -0.24 -6.17 0.06
C ILE A 226 -1.75 -6.20 -0.22
N GLU A 227 -2.51 -7.03 0.47
CA GLU A 227 -3.98 -7.06 0.35
C GLU A 227 -4.60 -5.69 0.67
N LEU A 228 -4.15 -5.02 1.74
CA LEU A 228 -4.62 -3.67 2.08
C LEU A 228 -4.24 -2.63 1.02
N LEU A 229 -3.07 -2.75 0.39
CA LEU A 229 -2.69 -1.88 -0.74
C LEU A 229 -3.55 -2.14 -1.98
N ASP A 230 -3.93 -3.39 -2.24
CA ASP A 230 -4.80 -3.74 -3.35
C ASP A 230 -6.21 -3.16 -3.13
N VAL A 231 -6.73 -3.23 -1.90
CA VAL A 231 -7.97 -2.53 -1.51
C VAL A 231 -7.83 -1.01 -1.66
N ALA A 232 -6.69 -0.43 -1.30
CA ALA A 232 -6.47 1.02 -1.44
C ALA A 232 -6.48 1.51 -2.92
N ASN A 233 -6.27 0.61 -3.89
CA ASN A 233 -6.39 0.92 -5.31
C ASN A 233 -7.85 0.95 -5.81
N ASP A 234 -8.82 0.52 -4.99
CA ASP A 234 -10.23 0.59 -5.35
C ASP A 234 -10.68 2.06 -5.53
N THR A 235 -11.21 2.34 -6.72
CA THR A 235 -11.67 3.67 -7.11
C THR A 235 -13.03 4.02 -6.50
N SER A 236 -13.77 3.04 -5.97
CA SER A 236 -15.01 3.28 -5.24
C SER A 236 -14.79 3.87 -3.84
N LEU A 237 -13.57 3.77 -3.28
CA LEU A 237 -13.24 4.31 -1.97
C LEU A 237 -13.14 5.83 -1.96
N THR A 238 -13.61 6.45 -0.87
CA THR A 238 -13.34 7.86 -0.59
C THR A 238 -11.84 8.09 -0.31
N ALA A 239 -11.41 9.35 -0.37
CA ALA A 239 -10.03 9.72 -0.06
C ALA A 239 -9.64 9.35 1.38
N GLU A 240 -10.56 9.54 2.32
CA GLU A 240 -10.37 9.23 3.75
C GLU A 240 -10.24 7.73 3.97
N GLN A 241 -11.14 6.93 3.39
CA GLN A 241 -11.09 5.47 3.49
C GLN A 241 -9.78 4.91 2.92
N ARG A 242 -9.37 5.40 1.74
CA ARG A 242 -8.09 5.03 1.13
C ARG A 242 -6.91 5.39 2.04
N GLN A 243 -6.94 6.58 2.64
CA GLN A 243 -5.89 7.02 3.56
C GLN A 243 -5.83 6.14 4.81
N THR A 244 -6.95 5.61 5.30
CA THR A 244 -6.96 4.64 6.42
C THR A 244 -6.23 3.35 6.07
N TYR A 245 -6.49 2.78 4.89
CA TYR A 245 -5.80 1.56 4.44
C TYR A 245 -4.31 1.79 4.25
N LEU A 246 -3.93 2.88 3.55
CA LEU A 246 -2.54 3.27 3.35
C LEU A 246 -1.82 3.55 4.69
N GLY A 247 -2.48 4.28 5.60
CA GLY A 247 -1.95 4.59 6.92
C GLY A 247 -1.66 3.33 7.73
N THR A 248 -2.58 2.38 7.75
CA THR A 248 -2.39 1.09 8.44
C THR A 248 -1.14 0.35 7.96
N VAL A 249 -0.91 0.33 6.64
CA VAL A 249 0.29 -0.30 6.04
C VAL A 249 1.56 0.47 6.41
N LEU A 250 1.56 1.80 6.23
CA LEU A 250 2.73 2.64 6.48
C LEU A 250 3.12 2.67 7.96
N ASP A 251 2.14 2.68 8.86
CA ASP A 251 2.36 2.60 10.30
C ASP A 251 2.96 1.23 10.68
N GLY A 252 2.43 0.13 10.14
CA GLY A 252 3.00 -1.20 10.34
C GLY A 252 4.45 -1.33 9.83
N VAL A 253 4.75 -0.74 8.67
CA VAL A 253 6.12 -0.68 8.14
C VAL A 253 7.01 0.16 9.05
N ALA A 254 6.52 1.32 9.53
CA ALA A 254 7.26 2.19 10.42
C ALA A 254 7.53 1.53 11.78
N ASP A 255 6.58 0.77 12.32
CA ASP A 255 6.72 0.01 13.57
C ASP A 255 7.87 -1.00 13.47
N VAL A 256 7.97 -1.73 12.36
CA VAL A 256 9.08 -2.67 12.11
C VAL A 256 10.39 -1.93 11.89
N ARG A 257 10.39 -0.88 11.06
CA ARG A 257 11.59 -0.10 10.75
C ARG A 257 12.22 0.52 12.00
N ASN A 258 11.39 1.00 12.92
CA ASN A 258 11.81 1.68 14.14
C ASN A 258 11.85 0.75 15.37
N ALA A 259 11.63 -0.55 15.18
CA ALA A 259 11.50 -1.52 16.27
C ALA A 259 12.77 -1.71 17.11
N VAL A 260 13.94 -1.43 16.51
CA VAL A 260 15.25 -1.66 17.13
C VAL A 260 16.09 -0.41 16.99
N ALA A 261 16.54 0.12 18.13
CA ALA A 261 17.42 1.28 18.19
C ALA A 261 18.83 0.87 18.66
N LEU A 262 19.84 1.52 18.10
CA LEU A 262 21.22 1.35 18.54
C LEU A 262 21.48 2.09 19.86
N PRO A 263 22.38 1.56 20.73
CA PRO A 263 22.72 2.22 21.97
C PRO A 263 23.50 3.52 21.71
N ARG A 264 23.24 4.53 22.56
CA ARG A 264 23.92 5.85 22.51
C ARG A 264 24.92 6.06 23.63
N ASN A 265 25.05 5.10 24.54
CA ASN A 265 25.86 5.18 25.74
C ASN A 265 27.35 5.02 25.43
N SER A 266 28.23 5.67 26.19
CA SER A 266 29.68 5.49 26.05
C SER A 266 30.18 4.23 26.75
N TYR A 267 31.30 3.70 26.26
CA TYR A 267 31.97 2.53 26.81
C TYR A 267 33.34 2.91 27.37
N THR A 268 33.82 2.14 28.35
CA THR A 268 35.18 2.28 28.91
C THR A 268 35.89 0.94 28.93
N PHE A 269 37.08 0.90 28.35
CA PHE A 269 37.97 -0.27 28.33
C PHE A 269 39.16 -0.04 29.25
N GLY A 270 39.33 -0.93 30.24
CA GLY A 270 40.50 -0.94 31.12
C GLY A 270 41.77 -1.53 30.49
N SER A 271 41.65 -2.05 29.27
CA SER A 271 42.67 -2.80 28.54
C SER A 271 42.61 -2.45 27.05
N ARG A 272 43.68 -2.73 26.28
CA ARG A 272 43.64 -2.58 24.81
C ARG A 272 42.80 -3.65 24.13
N GLU A 273 42.60 -4.77 24.79
CA GLU A 273 41.73 -5.86 24.35
C GLU A 273 40.53 -5.92 25.30
N SER A 274 39.33 -5.80 24.75
CA SER A 274 38.10 -5.81 25.52
C SER A 274 36.94 -6.30 24.65
N GLN A 275 35.78 -6.51 25.27
CA GLN A 275 34.54 -6.79 24.56
C GLN A 275 33.64 -5.56 24.56
N LEU A 276 33.13 -5.20 23.39
CA LEU A 276 32.03 -4.26 23.25
C LEU A 276 30.72 -5.03 23.42
N ARG A 277 29.92 -4.65 24.42
CA ARG A 277 28.63 -5.26 24.74
C ARG A 277 27.51 -4.38 24.22
N ILE A 278 26.77 -4.88 23.25
CA ILE A 278 25.70 -4.15 22.57
C ILE A 278 24.39 -4.86 22.87
N THR A 279 23.49 -4.17 23.55
CA THR A 279 22.16 -4.66 23.83
C THR A 279 21.20 -4.11 22.81
N LEU A 280 20.49 -5.00 22.11
CA LEU A 280 19.43 -4.64 21.19
C LEU A 280 18.10 -5.16 21.72
N THR A 281 17.08 -4.32 21.67
CA THR A 281 15.71 -4.64 22.05
C THR A 281 14.82 -4.45 20.85
N ASN A 282 13.99 -5.45 20.57
CA ASN A 282 12.92 -5.38 19.58
C ASN A 282 11.63 -4.99 20.29
N THR A 283 11.03 -3.88 19.90
CA THR A 283 9.74 -3.42 20.45
C THR A 283 8.54 -3.89 19.64
N SER A 284 8.75 -4.44 18.44
CA SER A 284 7.67 -4.93 17.59
C SER A 284 7.11 -6.28 18.04
N GLU A 285 5.95 -6.63 17.52
CA GLU A 285 5.28 -7.92 17.75
C GLU A 285 5.83 -9.05 16.87
N TYR A 286 6.80 -8.74 16.01
CA TYR A 286 7.34 -9.68 15.04
C TYR A 286 8.77 -10.07 15.39
N PRO A 287 9.17 -11.33 15.19
CA PRO A 287 10.58 -11.69 15.23
C PRO A 287 11.32 -11.03 14.06
N LEU A 288 12.52 -10.50 14.32
CA LEU A 288 13.31 -9.74 13.34
C LEU A 288 14.67 -10.37 13.06
N THR A 289 15.11 -10.28 11.80
CA THR A 289 16.45 -10.61 11.32
C THR A 289 17.12 -9.34 10.79
N LEU A 290 18.30 -9.03 11.31
CA LEU A 290 19.00 -7.77 11.08
C LEU A 290 20.49 -8.03 10.89
N GLN A 291 21.21 -7.02 10.42
CA GLN A 291 22.67 -7.04 10.38
C GLN A 291 23.24 -5.82 11.11
N LEU A 292 24.13 -6.06 12.07
CA LEU A 292 24.87 -5.04 12.79
C LEU A 292 26.30 -4.94 12.23
N ARG A 293 26.71 -3.75 11.82
CA ARG A 293 28.08 -3.45 11.42
C ARG A 293 28.75 -2.56 12.45
N VAL A 294 29.99 -2.89 12.78
CA VAL A 294 30.79 -2.16 13.77
C VAL A 294 32.11 -1.75 13.15
N ALA A 295 32.37 -0.45 13.11
CA ALA A 295 33.56 0.13 12.51
C ALA A 295 34.22 1.18 13.43
N SER A 296 35.51 1.45 13.23
CA SER A 296 36.23 2.48 13.98
C SER A 296 36.58 3.64 13.07
N ALA A 297 36.28 4.85 13.52
CA ALA A 297 36.75 6.06 12.84
C ALA A 297 38.29 6.06 12.80
N ALA A 298 38.84 6.31 11.61
CA ALA A 298 40.28 6.35 11.35
C ALA A 298 41.05 5.07 11.75
N ASN A 299 40.40 3.90 11.75
CA ASN A 299 41.02 2.58 11.94
C ASN A 299 41.85 2.46 13.25
N LYS A 300 41.39 3.14 14.31
CA LYS A 300 42.03 3.15 15.65
C LYS A 300 41.65 1.93 16.50
N MET A 301 40.61 1.19 16.09
CA MET A 301 40.20 -0.07 16.69
C MET A 301 39.88 -1.09 15.60
N THR A 302 40.07 -2.37 15.92
CA THR A 302 39.63 -3.51 15.10
C THR A 302 38.60 -4.33 15.85
N PHE A 303 37.62 -4.88 15.13
CA PHE A 303 36.50 -5.65 15.68
C PHE A 303 36.44 -7.05 15.08
N THR A 304 36.09 -8.05 15.88
CA THR A 304 35.94 -9.44 15.41
C THR A 304 34.74 -10.11 16.09
N PRO A 305 33.70 -10.50 15.32
CA PRO A 305 33.42 -10.09 13.93
C PRO A 305 33.07 -8.59 13.83
N ASN A 306 33.22 -7.97 12.65
CA ASN A 306 32.81 -6.59 12.39
C ASN A 306 31.42 -6.47 11.72
N VAL A 307 30.85 -7.60 11.31
CA VAL A 307 29.48 -7.75 10.79
C VAL A 307 28.83 -8.90 11.53
N ILE A 308 27.65 -8.68 12.10
CA ILE A 308 26.94 -9.66 12.94
C ILE A 308 25.51 -9.79 12.42
N ASP A 309 25.10 -11.00 12.07
CA ASP A 309 23.70 -11.30 11.83
C ASP A 309 22.97 -11.46 13.17
N VAL A 310 21.89 -10.70 13.33
CA VAL A 310 21.15 -10.57 14.57
C VAL A 310 19.75 -11.13 14.34
N GLN A 311 19.35 -12.05 15.21
CA GLN A 311 17.97 -12.51 15.32
C GLN A 311 17.43 -12.08 16.68
N LEU A 312 16.28 -11.42 16.66
CA LEU A 312 15.55 -10.95 17.84
C LEU A 312 14.15 -11.57 17.83
N ALA A 313 13.73 -12.16 18.94
CA ALA A 313 12.34 -12.57 19.11
C ALA A 313 11.41 -11.35 19.16
N ALA A 314 10.12 -11.56 18.90
CA ALA A 314 9.08 -10.57 19.13
C ALA A 314 9.14 -10.06 20.58
N ARG A 315 9.12 -8.73 20.75
CA ARG A 315 9.27 -8.06 22.06
C ARG A 315 10.48 -8.53 22.89
N GLY A 316 11.49 -9.08 22.22
CA GLY A 316 12.66 -9.69 22.84
C GLY A 316 13.86 -8.75 22.93
N GLN A 317 14.87 -9.20 23.66
CA GLN A 317 16.15 -8.51 23.79
C GLN A 317 17.30 -9.50 23.60
N ARG A 318 18.40 -9.03 23.03
CA ARG A 318 19.64 -9.82 22.88
C ARG A 318 20.86 -8.95 23.16
N GLU A 319 21.78 -9.50 23.93
CA GLU A 319 23.11 -8.93 24.12
C GLU A 319 24.08 -9.55 23.11
N LEU A 320 24.84 -8.69 22.43
CA LEU A 320 25.85 -9.04 21.44
C LEU A 320 27.23 -8.70 21.98
N PHE A 321 28.18 -9.62 21.77
CA PHE A 321 29.56 -9.47 22.22
C PHE A 321 30.47 -9.34 21.00
N VAL A 322 31.18 -8.22 20.90
CA VAL A 322 32.14 -7.96 19.82
C VAL A 322 33.53 -7.79 20.43
N TYR A 323 34.48 -8.66 20.05
CA TYR A 323 35.85 -8.49 20.50
C TYR A 323 36.47 -7.27 19.82
N ALA A 324 37.09 -6.41 20.61
CA ALA A 324 37.64 -5.14 20.17
C ALA A 324 39.10 -5.00 20.61
N THR A 325 39.96 -4.62 19.67
CA THR A 325 41.38 -4.33 19.94
C THR A 325 41.66 -2.87 19.61
N ALA A 326 42.02 -2.09 20.62
CA ALA A 326 42.39 -0.69 20.51
C ALA A 326 43.88 -0.54 20.16
N ARG A 327 44.17 0.22 19.09
CA ARG A 327 45.54 0.53 18.64
C ARG A 327 46.15 1.71 19.38
N SER A 328 45.32 2.54 20.01
CA SER A 328 45.73 3.72 20.76
C SER A 328 44.90 3.89 22.04
N ASN A 329 45.46 4.60 23.02
CA ASN A 329 44.73 5.01 24.22
C ASN A 329 43.92 6.30 23.95
N GLY A 330 43.02 6.64 24.88
CA GLY A 330 42.23 7.87 24.80
C GLY A 330 40.79 7.63 24.39
N LEU A 331 40.12 8.67 23.90
CA LEU A 331 38.72 8.63 23.48
C LEU A 331 38.62 8.30 21.99
N LEU A 332 38.02 7.17 21.67
CA LEU A 332 37.88 6.65 20.31
C LEU A 332 36.41 6.67 19.90
N THR A 333 36.13 6.91 18.63
CA THR A 333 34.76 6.86 18.08
C THR A 333 34.57 5.54 17.32
N VAL A 334 33.46 4.89 17.62
CA VAL A 334 32.99 3.64 17.00
C VAL A 334 31.67 3.92 16.32
N GLU A 335 31.58 3.56 15.05
CA GLU A 335 30.37 3.65 14.25
C GLU A 335 29.63 2.31 14.33
N LEU A 336 28.37 2.37 14.73
CA LEU A 336 27.43 1.27 14.72
C LEU A 336 26.41 1.55 13.62
N VAL A 337 26.20 0.59 12.71
CA VAL A 337 25.18 0.70 11.66
C VAL A 337 24.31 -0.55 11.71
N LEU A 338 23.01 -0.35 11.87
CA LEU A 338 22.01 -1.41 11.82
C LEU A 338 21.36 -1.40 10.45
N THR A 339 21.38 -2.53 9.76
CA THR A 339 20.79 -2.69 8.43
C THR A 339 19.83 -3.86 8.38
N THR A 340 18.93 -3.84 7.41
CA THR A 340 18.22 -5.03 6.93
C THR A 340 19.22 -6.03 6.31
N PRO A 341 18.85 -7.30 6.12
CA PRO A 341 19.68 -8.27 5.40
C PRO A 341 20.08 -7.84 3.98
N SER A 342 19.21 -7.13 3.27
CA SER A 342 19.43 -6.54 1.95
C SER A 342 20.30 -5.28 1.97
N GLY A 343 20.62 -4.74 3.15
CA GLY A 343 21.54 -3.63 3.33
C GLY A 343 20.89 -2.25 3.45
N VAL A 344 19.57 -2.16 3.61
CA VAL A 344 18.88 -0.89 3.90
C VAL A 344 19.23 -0.46 5.32
N VAL A 345 19.72 0.78 5.49
CA VAL A 345 20.09 1.31 6.81
C VAL A 345 18.83 1.66 7.61
N LEU A 346 18.73 1.09 8.81
CA LEU A 346 17.63 1.33 9.75
C LEU A 346 18.01 2.37 10.81
N ASP A 347 19.21 2.26 11.38
CA ASP A 347 19.76 3.21 12.36
C ASP A 347 21.29 3.26 12.23
N SER A 348 21.88 4.41 12.56
CA SER A 348 23.33 4.61 12.59
C SER A 348 23.71 5.51 13.77
N GLN A 349 24.68 5.08 14.57
CA GLN A 349 25.11 5.78 15.78
C GLN A 349 26.62 5.83 15.91
N ASN A 350 27.12 6.97 16.37
CA ASN A 350 28.52 7.16 16.74
C ASN A 350 28.67 7.09 18.26
N VAL A 351 29.33 6.05 18.73
CA VAL A 351 29.54 5.80 20.15
C VAL A 351 30.99 6.07 20.55
N ARG A 352 31.18 6.59 21.76
CA ARG A 352 32.51 6.88 22.32
C ARG A 352 33.01 5.72 23.19
N VAL A 353 34.23 5.28 22.94
CA VAL A 353 34.94 4.27 23.73
C VAL A 353 36.18 4.92 24.34
N ARG A 354 36.23 4.99 25.66
CA ARG A 354 37.42 5.46 26.40
C ARG A 354 38.35 4.28 26.68
N VAL A 355 39.60 4.36 26.25
CA VAL A 355 40.61 3.31 26.44
C VAL A 355 41.69 3.79 27.41
N ASN A 356 41.73 3.17 28.58
CA ASN A 356 42.68 3.46 29.66
C ASN A 356 43.63 2.27 29.88
N ALA A 357 44.35 1.85 28.83
CA ALA A 357 45.29 0.76 28.97
C ALA A 357 46.61 1.24 29.60
N ILE A 358 46.98 0.65 30.74
CA ILE A 358 48.28 0.84 31.38
C ILE A 358 49.34 0.23 30.46
N ALA A 359 50.16 1.07 29.85
CA ALA A 359 51.23 0.64 28.98
C ALA A 359 52.32 -0.07 29.79
N GLY A 360 52.26 -1.41 29.89
CA GLY A 360 53.40 -2.32 30.05
C GLY A 360 54.48 -2.05 31.11
N LEU A 361 54.32 -1.08 32.02
CA LEU A 361 55.34 -0.64 32.97
C LEU A 361 55.76 -1.77 33.91
N GLY A 362 54.85 -2.71 34.21
CA GLY A 362 55.17 -3.89 35.01
C GLY A 362 56.26 -4.78 34.41
N ARG A 363 56.36 -4.90 33.09
CA ARG A 363 57.40 -5.75 32.45
C ARG A 363 58.78 -5.06 32.47
N GLY A 364 58.83 -3.77 32.17
CA GLY A 364 60.07 -3.00 32.22
C GLY A 364 60.63 -2.92 33.64
N VAL A 365 59.77 -2.62 34.62
CA VAL A 365 60.17 -2.57 36.03
C VAL A 365 60.57 -3.96 36.54
N SER A 366 59.87 -5.04 36.16
CA SER A 366 60.25 -6.40 36.59
C SER A 366 61.58 -6.85 36.01
N VAL A 367 61.90 -6.50 34.75
CA VAL A 367 63.20 -6.83 34.15
C VAL A 367 64.33 -6.03 34.80
N VAL A 368 64.12 -4.74 35.04
CA VAL A 368 65.10 -3.90 35.76
C VAL A 368 65.27 -4.38 37.20
N PHE A 369 64.19 -4.76 37.87
CA PHE A 369 64.21 -5.28 39.24
C PHE A 369 64.93 -6.62 39.30
N LEU A 370 64.64 -7.56 38.37
CA LEU A 370 65.37 -8.83 38.25
C LEU A 370 66.85 -8.61 37.96
N ALA A 371 67.20 -7.66 37.08
CA ALA A 371 68.60 -7.30 36.79
C ALA A 371 69.32 -6.73 38.02
N LEU A 372 68.67 -5.86 38.80
CA LEU A 372 69.22 -5.33 40.05
C LEU A 372 69.37 -6.42 41.12
N LEU A 373 68.42 -7.34 41.22
CA LEU A 373 68.43 -8.43 42.20
C LEU A 373 69.54 -9.44 41.89
N THR A 374 69.71 -9.79 40.62
CA THR A 374 70.82 -10.63 40.14
C THR A 374 72.18 -9.95 40.35
N LEU A 375 72.31 -8.66 40.03
CA LEU A 375 73.54 -7.89 40.26
C LEU A 375 73.88 -7.81 41.75
N TRP A 376 72.89 -7.58 42.62
CA TRP A 376 73.07 -7.57 44.06
C TRP A 376 73.55 -8.92 44.60
N TRP A 377 72.97 -10.02 44.11
CA TRP A 377 73.36 -11.37 44.51
C TRP A 377 74.83 -11.68 44.18
N ILE A 378 75.29 -11.29 42.99
CA ILE A 378 76.69 -11.44 42.56
C ILE A 378 77.65 -10.66 43.47
N ILE A 379 77.29 -9.41 43.82
CA ILE A 379 78.12 -8.56 44.69
C ILE A 379 78.16 -9.12 46.13
N HIS A 380 77.02 -9.59 46.64
CA HIS A 380 76.91 -10.11 48.00
C HIS A 380 77.70 -11.41 48.20
N LEU A 381 77.61 -12.35 47.26
CA LEU A 381 78.40 -13.60 47.28
C LEU A 381 79.91 -13.33 47.25
N ARG A 382 80.37 -12.39 46.39
CA ARG A 382 81.79 -12.01 46.33
C ARG A 382 82.30 -11.38 47.63
N ARG A 383 81.50 -10.57 48.31
CA ARG A 383 81.87 -9.96 49.61
C ARG A 383 81.95 -10.99 50.73
N ASN A 384 81.09 -12.00 50.74
CA ASN A 384 81.14 -13.07 51.75
C ASN A 384 82.31 -14.04 51.54
N HIS A 385 82.75 -14.26 50.30
CA HIS A 385 83.99 -15.03 50.04
C HIS A 385 85.28 -14.30 50.50
N ARG A 386 85.32 -12.96 50.45
CA ARG A 386 86.49 -12.18 50.93
C ARG A 386 86.60 -12.16 52.46
N LYS A 387 85.50 -12.34 53.21
CA LYS A 387 85.54 -12.42 54.68
C LYS A 387 86.02 -13.77 55.22
N LYS A 388 86.13 -14.82 54.39
CA LYS A 388 86.71 -16.12 54.79
C LYS A 388 88.23 -16.24 54.57
N LYS A 389 88.90 -15.23 54.00
CA LYS A 389 90.38 -15.21 53.85
C LYS A 389 91.13 -14.34 54.87
N THR A 390 90.46 -13.75 55.86
CA THR A 390 91.11 -12.85 56.85
C THR A 390 90.90 -13.26 58.31
N ARG A 391 90.55 -14.54 58.58
CA ARG A 391 90.51 -15.11 59.94
C ARG A 391 91.34 -16.40 60.02
N GLN A 392 92.64 -16.31 59.73
CA GLN A 392 93.63 -17.29 60.20
C GLN A 392 94.96 -16.56 60.41
N HIS A 393 95.13 -15.95 61.58
CA HIS A 393 96.44 -15.74 62.20
C HIS A 393 96.22 -15.65 63.73
N PRO A 394 96.70 -16.64 64.53
CA PRO A 394 96.53 -16.66 65.97
C PRO A 394 97.63 -15.86 66.68
N ALA A 395 97.24 -15.15 67.73
CA ALA A 395 98.15 -14.54 68.70
C ALA A 395 98.65 -15.63 69.67
N LEU A 396 99.97 -15.72 69.85
CA LEU A 396 100.60 -16.47 70.94
C LEU A 396 101.13 -15.49 71.97
N ARG A 397 100.68 -15.64 73.22
CA ARG A 397 101.34 -15.15 74.43
C ARG A 397 101.25 -16.26 75.48
N SER A 398 102.38 -16.64 76.05
CA SER A 398 102.46 -17.22 77.40
C SER A 398 103.82 -16.85 78.00
N SER A 399 103.77 -16.12 79.12
CA SER A 399 104.87 -15.84 80.06
C SER A 399 105.26 -17.10 80.86
N PRO A 400 106.35 -17.11 81.63
CA PRO A 400 106.45 -16.38 82.91
C PRO A 400 107.39 -15.18 82.90
#